data_AF-A0A3S1F414-F1
#
_entry.id   AF-A0A3S1F414-F1
#
_cell.length_a   1.000
_cell.length_b   1.000
_cell.length_c   1.000
_cell.angle_alpha   90.00
_cell.angle_beta   90.00
_cell.angle_gamma   90.00
#
_symmetry.space_group_name_H-M   'P 1'
#
loop_
_entity.id
_entity.type
_entity.pdbx_description
1 polymer ?
#
loop_
_entity_poly.entity_id
_entity_poly.type
_entity_poly.pdbx_seq_one_letter_code
_entity_poly.pdbx_strand_id
1 'polypeptide(L)'
;IGSLIIYVLMNMVGYAGVKTGVPYPVLARASFGIWGANIPALVRAIVACFWYGAQTAAASGAIVALLIRTQWFADFNASTHFLGHTGLEVICFVVIWGLQLLIIQNGMETVRRFQDWAGPAVWVMMLILAIYLCVKSGRFAFTSDIPMDVLLDKTKDAGVPGTPGSWTSLFAVAAIWVTYFSALYLNFCDFARYAPDKASLRKGNIWGLPINLILFSLVAGVTTIAAFDVYGEVLLHPDQISAKFDSWFLAALAALTFAVATLGINVVANFVSPAFDFSNVFPRQIDFKKGGHIAAVIALLLYPFAPWEGSAASFVNIIGATMGPIFGVMMVDYYLIRKGEVDVEALYREDGEFRFQGGWHVNAFIAAGIGAIFSSILPNFTNWLPSWWGVYGWFFGVAIAGIIYYVLRTAALGAGAKTAKA
;
A
#
# COMPACT_ATOMS: atom_id res chain seq x y z
N ILE A 1 1.38 4.04 17.66
CA ILE A 1 0.30 3.04 17.87
C ILE A 1 0.07 2.21 16.62
N GLY A 2 -0.40 2.80 15.50
CA GLY A 2 -0.68 2.07 14.26
C GLY A 2 0.47 1.17 13.79
N SER A 3 1.71 1.66 13.81
CA SER A 3 2.89 0.86 13.42
C SER A 3 3.09 -0.44 14.23
N LEU A 4 2.71 -0.47 15.51
CA LEU A 4 2.80 -1.70 16.31
C LEU A 4 1.77 -2.73 15.86
N ILE A 5 0.56 -2.28 15.49
CA ILE A 5 -0.48 -3.14 14.93
C ILE A 5 -0.01 -3.69 13.56
N ILE A 6 0.47 -2.80 12.68
CA ILE A 6 1.04 -3.17 11.37
C ILE A 6 2.15 -4.22 11.56
N TYR A 7 3.06 -4.00 12.51
CA TYR A 7 4.14 -4.93 12.82
C TYR A 7 3.62 -6.33 13.18
N VAL A 8 2.61 -6.43 14.06
CA VAL A 8 2.03 -7.73 14.43
C VAL A 8 1.42 -8.41 13.21
N LEU A 9 0.59 -7.71 12.44
CA LEU A 9 -0.10 -8.26 11.27
C LEU A 9 0.89 -8.70 10.17
N MET A 10 1.91 -7.90 9.90
CA MET A 10 2.96 -8.23 8.92
C MET A 10 3.79 -9.44 9.35
N ASN A 11 4.11 -9.56 10.64
CA ASN A 11 4.80 -10.76 11.13
C ASN A 11 3.91 -12.00 10.98
N MET A 12 2.60 -11.89 11.28
CA MET A 12 1.67 -13.00 11.10
C MET A 12 1.63 -13.49 9.65
N VAL A 13 1.45 -12.60 8.67
CA VAL A 13 1.45 -13.04 7.26
C VAL A 13 2.83 -13.51 6.84
N GLY A 14 3.87 -12.78 7.21
CA GLY A 14 5.22 -13.09 6.79
C GLY A 14 5.72 -14.43 7.33
N TYR A 15 5.31 -14.85 8.54
CA TYR A 15 5.63 -16.19 9.05
C TYR A 15 4.98 -17.30 8.22
N ALA A 16 3.78 -17.06 7.67
CA ALA A 16 3.17 -17.99 6.73
C ALA A 16 3.99 -18.05 5.43
N GLY A 17 4.40 -16.90 4.89
CA GLY A 17 5.28 -16.81 3.72
C GLY A 17 6.62 -17.52 3.90
N VAL A 18 7.32 -17.27 5.01
CA VAL A 18 8.60 -17.93 5.35
C VAL A 18 8.44 -19.45 5.46
N LYS A 19 7.38 -19.92 6.13
CA LYS A 19 7.18 -21.36 6.38
C LYS A 19 6.81 -22.11 5.10
N THR A 20 5.97 -21.52 4.25
CA THR A 20 5.41 -22.19 3.07
C THR A 20 6.23 -21.97 1.80
N GLY A 21 6.98 -20.87 1.70
CA GLY A 21 7.75 -20.51 0.51
C GLY A 21 6.90 -20.06 -0.68
N VAL A 22 5.57 -20.00 -0.55
CA VAL A 22 4.66 -19.68 -1.66
C VAL A 22 4.27 -18.20 -1.68
N PRO A 23 3.99 -17.62 -2.87
CA PRO A 23 3.50 -16.25 -2.96
C PRO A 23 2.05 -16.15 -2.45
N TYR A 24 1.59 -14.91 -2.23
CA TYR A 24 0.25 -14.62 -1.71
C TYR A 24 -0.89 -15.32 -2.46
N PRO A 25 -0.98 -15.25 -3.80
CA PRO A 25 -2.10 -15.84 -4.52
C PRO A 25 -2.19 -17.36 -4.34
N VAL A 26 -1.04 -18.02 -4.16
CA VAL A 26 -0.98 -19.46 -3.92
C VAL A 26 -1.40 -19.77 -2.48
N LEU A 27 -0.95 -18.99 -1.50
CA LEU A 27 -1.42 -19.14 -0.11
C LEU A 27 -2.93 -18.91 0.01
N ALA A 28 -3.49 -17.97 -0.74
CA ALA A 28 -4.94 -17.70 -0.77
C ALA A 28 -5.77 -18.90 -1.25
N ARG A 29 -5.20 -19.86 -1.99
CA ARG A 29 -5.87 -21.11 -2.39
C ARG A 29 -6.27 -21.95 -1.18
N ALA A 30 -5.51 -21.87 -0.09
CA ALA A 30 -5.82 -22.59 1.14
C ALA A 30 -7.22 -22.24 1.69
N SER A 31 -7.61 -20.98 1.54
CA SER A 31 -8.83 -20.42 2.12
C SER A 31 -9.96 -20.26 1.11
N PHE A 32 -9.66 -19.82 -0.12
CA PHE A 32 -10.68 -19.52 -1.14
C PHE A 32 -10.85 -20.63 -2.19
N GLY A 33 -9.95 -21.61 -2.22
CA GLY A 33 -9.88 -22.65 -3.24
C GLY A 33 -9.01 -22.29 -4.43
N ILE A 34 -8.70 -23.29 -5.24
CA ILE A 34 -7.73 -23.20 -6.35
C ILE A 34 -8.14 -22.15 -7.38
N TRP A 35 -9.41 -22.16 -7.81
CA TRP A 35 -9.96 -21.15 -8.72
C TRP A 35 -10.44 -19.90 -7.97
N GLY A 36 -10.96 -20.09 -6.76
CA GLY A 36 -11.47 -18.97 -5.95
C GLY A 36 -10.40 -17.95 -5.56
N ALA A 37 -9.15 -18.37 -5.35
CA ALA A 37 -8.04 -17.47 -5.03
C ALA A 37 -7.79 -16.39 -6.09
N ASN A 38 -8.24 -16.59 -7.33
CA ASN A 38 -8.14 -15.60 -8.40
C ASN A 38 -8.95 -14.33 -8.12
N ILE A 39 -10.07 -14.41 -7.38
CA ILE A 39 -10.86 -13.21 -7.05
C ILE A 39 -10.07 -12.28 -6.11
N PRO A 40 -9.59 -12.73 -4.93
CA PRO A 40 -8.72 -11.91 -4.09
C PRO A 40 -7.46 -11.38 -4.80
N ALA A 41 -6.84 -12.19 -5.66
CA ALA A 41 -5.67 -11.78 -6.43
C ALA A 41 -6.03 -10.66 -7.44
N LEU A 42 -7.13 -10.78 -8.17
CA LEU A 42 -7.54 -9.77 -9.15
C LEU A 42 -7.98 -8.46 -8.50
N VAL A 43 -8.72 -8.52 -7.38
CA VAL A 43 -9.09 -7.33 -6.59
C VAL A 43 -7.82 -6.59 -6.16
N ARG A 44 -6.81 -7.32 -5.69
CA ARG A 44 -5.50 -6.76 -5.33
C ARG A 44 -4.79 -6.15 -6.54
N ALA A 45 -4.75 -6.87 -7.66
CA ALA A 45 -4.08 -6.43 -8.88
C ALA A 45 -4.67 -5.13 -9.44
N ILE A 46 -6.00 -4.98 -9.45
CA ILE A 46 -6.68 -3.77 -9.93
C ILE A 46 -6.28 -2.55 -9.10
N VAL A 47 -6.36 -2.67 -7.77
CA VAL A 47 -5.98 -1.58 -6.86
C VAL A 47 -4.49 -1.26 -7.00
N ALA A 48 -3.64 -2.28 -7.14
CA ALA A 48 -2.21 -2.11 -7.35
C ALA A 48 -1.90 -1.34 -8.64
N CYS A 49 -2.53 -1.71 -9.76
CA CYS A 49 -2.28 -1.08 -11.05
C CYS A 49 -2.72 0.39 -11.05
N PHE A 50 -3.83 0.71 -10.38
CA PHE A 50 -4.26 2.09 -10.19
C PHE A 50 -3.22 2.91 -9.41
N TRP A 51 -2.78 2.42 -8.25
CA TRP A 51 -1.80 3.12 -7.42
C TRP A 51 -0.40 3.13 -8.06
N TYR A 52 -0.08 2.14 -8.89
CA TYR A 52 1.14 2.12 -9.69
C TYR A 52 1.18 3.32 -10.65
N GLY A 53 0.07 3.59 -11.36
CA GLY A 53 -0.09 4.77 -12.21
C GLY A 53 -0.04 6.07 -11.40
N ALA A 54 -0.83 6.17 -10.34
CA ALA A 54 -0.91 7.38 -9.50
C ALA A 54 0.44 7.78 -8.89
N GLN A 55 1.19 6.81 -8.34
CA GLN A 55 2.50 7.09 -7.76
C GLN A 55 3.56 7.37 -8.82
N THR A 56 3.44 6.79 -10.02
CA THR A 56 4.30 7.17 -11.16
C THR A 56 4.05 8.62 -11.57
N ALA A 57 2.78 9.05 -11.58
CA ALA A 57 2.41 10.44 -11.87
C ALA A 57 2.93 11.41 -10.81
N ALA A 58 2.82 11.06 -9.52
CA ALA A 58 3.38 11.85 -8.43
C ALA A 58 4.91 11.98 -8.53
N ALA A 59 5.61 10.87 -8.82
CA ALA A 59 7.06 10.88 -9.02
C ALA A 59 7.47 11.74 -10.23
N SER A 60 6.75 11.66 -11.35
CA SER A 60 7.01 12.49 -12.52
C SER A 60 6.73 13.97 -12.25
N GLY A 61 5.68 14.29 -11.49
CA GLY A 61 5.32 15.67 -11.13
C GLY A 61 6.44 16.38 -10.36
N ALA A 62 7.14 15.68 -9.47
CA ALA A 62 8.30 16.22 -8.77
C ALA A 62 9.45 16.59 -9.73
N ILE A 63 9.67 15.79 -10.78
CA ILE A 63 10.68 16.09 -11.81
C ILE A 63 10.23 17.24 -12.71
N VAL A 64 8.95 17.30 -13.09
CA VAL A 64 8.38 18.43 -13.85
C VAL A 64 8.56 19.72 -13.07
N ALA A 65 8.19 19.74 -11.79
CA ALA A 65 8.34 20.90 -10.90
C ALA A 65 9.79 21.42 -10.81
N LEU A 66 10.78 20.52 -10.91
CA LEU A 66 12.18 20.91 -11.02
C LEU A 66 12.51 21.51 -12.40
N LEU A 67 12.10 20.83 -13.48
CA LEU A 67 12.48 21.21 -14.84
C LEU A 67 11.93 22.58 -15.23
N ILE A 68 10.68 22.88 -14.85
CA ILE A 68 10.04 24.19 -15.14
C ILE A 68 10.73 25.38 -14.44
N ARG A 69 11.68 25.16 -13.53
CA ARG A 69 12.51 26.24 -12.97
C ARG A 69 13.47 26.82 -14.01
N THR A 70 13.68 26.12 -15.11
CA THR A 70 14.45 26.58 -16.26
C THR A 70 13.48 27.07 -17.34
N GLN A 71 13.66 28.31 -17.81
CA GLN A 71 12.72 28.99 -18.70
C GLN A 71 12.34 28.17 -19.94
N TRP A 72 13.31 27.52 -20.58
CA TRP A 72 13.05 26.71 -21.77
C TRP A 72 12.04 25.57 -21.51
N PHE A 73 12.17 24.88 -20.38
CA PHE A 73 11.24 23.81 -19.99
C PHE A 73 9.90 24.37 -19.53
N ALA A 74 9.87 25.55 -18.91
CA ALA A 74 8.64 26.24 -18.56
C ALA A 74 7.82 26.60 -19.82
N ASP A 75 8.49 27.17 -20.82
CA ASP A 75 7.87 27.54 -22.09
C ASP A 75 7.37 26.30 -22.84
N PHE A 76 8.15 25.21 -22.84
CA PHE A 76 7.73 23.93 -23.40
C PHE A 76 6.52 23.34 -22.67
N ASN A 77 6.53 23.35 -21.35
CA ASN A 77 5.43 22.88 -20.50
C ASN A 77 4.14 23.67 -20.73
N ALA A 78 4.24 24.98 -20.99
CA ALA A 78 3.10 25.85 -21.25
C ALA A 78 2.57 25.78 -22.69
N SER A 79 3.44 25.49 -23.67
CA SER A 79 3.09 25.53 -25.10
C SER A 79 2.64 24.17 -25.67
N THR A 80 3.08 23.07 -25.07
CA THR A 80 2.84 21.73 -25.58
C THR A 80 1.85 20.99 -24.68
N HIS A 81 0.74 20.51 -25.25
CA HIS A 81 -0.22 19.68 -24.57
C HIS A 81 -0.44 18.37 -25.33
N PHE A 82 -0.54 17.27 -24.60
CA PHE A 82 -0.79 15.95 -25.15
C PHE A 82 -1.63 15.12 -24.17
N LEU A 83 -2.68 14.47 -24.65
CA LEU A 83 -3.56 13.61 -23.85
C LEU A 83 -4.19 14.31 -22.61
N GLY A 84 -4.43 15.62 -22.68
CA GLY A 84 -4.97 16.40 -21.56
C GLY A 84 -3.93 16.83 -20.52
N HIS A 85 -2.66 16.47 -20.70
CA HIS A 85 -1.52 16.83 -19.85
C HIS A 85 -0.54 17.72 -20.61
N THR A 86 0.41 18.36 -19.91
CA THR A 86 1.50 19.07 -20.60
C THR A 86 2.46 18.06 -21.26
N GLY A 87 3.16 18.50 -22.32
CA GLY A 87 4.14 17.67 -23.01
C GLY A 87 5.27 17.21 -22.07
N LEU A 88 5.64 18.07 -21.11
CA LEU A 88 6.69 17.76 -20.14
C LEU A 88 6.23 16.71 -19.12
N GLU A 89 4.98 16.78 -18.67
CA GLU A 89 4.36 15.78 -17.78
C GLU A 89 4.35 14.39 -18.43
N VAL A 90 3.89 14.30 -19.68
CA VAL A 90 3.86 13.03 -20.43
C VAL A 90 5.26 12.44 -20.59
N ILE A 91 6.25 13.26 -20.97
CA ILE A 91 7.64 12.78 -21.13
C ILE A 91 8.19 12.28 -19.80
N CYS A 92 8.04 13.06 -18.72
CA CYS A 92 8.52 12.67 -17.40
C CYS A 92 7.84 11.39 -16.92
N PHE A 93 6.53 11.25 -17.13
CA PHE A 93 5.78 10.05 -16.79
C PHE A 93 6.32 8.83 -17.54
N VAL A 94 6.47 8.90 -18.86
CA VAL A 94 6.97 7.78 -19.69
C VAL A 94 8.39 7.39 -19.30
N VAL A 95 9.25 8.36 -18.98
CA VAL A 95 10.62 8.10 -18.50
C VAL A 95 10.59 7.36 -17.15
N ILE A 96 9.86 7.87 -16.16
CA ILE A 96 9.79 7.24 -14.83
C ILE A 96 9.11 5.87 -14.89
N TRP A 97 8.06 5.74 -15.70
CA TRP A 97 7.40 4.47 -16.00
C TRP A 97 8.36 3.46 -16.61
N GLY A 98 9.16 3.89 -17.60
CA GLY A 98 10.16 3.05 -18.27
C GLY A 98 11.25 2.59 -17.32
N LEU A 99 11.76 3.49 -16.47
CA LEU A 99 12.77 3.16 -15.46
C LEU A 99 12.27 2.11 -14.46
N GLN A 100 11.04 2.25 -13.97
CA GLN A 100 10.42 1.25 -13.10
C GLN A 100 10.32 -0.11 -13.79
N LEU A 101 9.82 -0.13 -15.02
CA LEU A 101 9.69 -1.34 -15.80
C LEU A 101 11.05 -2.04 -16.01
N LEU A 102 12.13 -1.29 -16.28
CA LEU A 102 13.48 -1.82 -16.42
C LEU A 102 14.00 -2.46 -15.13
N ILE A 103 13.74 -1.85 -13.97
CA ILE A 103 14.16 -2.39 -12.68
C ILE A 103 13.54 -3.77 -12.44
N ILE A 104 12.26 -3.95 -12.76
CA ILE A 104 11.55 -5.20 -12.48
C ILE A 104 11.84 -6.31 -13.51
N GLN A 105 12.11 -5.97 -14.78
CA GLN A 105 12.46 -6.98 -15.79
C GLN A 105 13.69 -7.82 -15.41
N ASN A 106 14.53 -7.28 -14.52
CA ASN A 106 15.72 -7.94 -13.99
C ASN A 106 15.43 -8.82 -12.74
N GLY A 107 14.18 -8.91 -12.29
CA GLY A 107 13.72 -9.80 -11.22
C GLY A 107 13.80 -9.21 -9.80
N MET A 108 13.36 -10.00 -8.82
CA MET A 108 13.23 -9.58 -7.42
C MET A 108 14.55 -9.17 -6.75
N GLU A 109 15.68 -9.74 -7.16
CA GLU A 109 16.99 -9.38 -6.59
C GLU A 109 17.41 -7.95 -6.97
N THR A 110 17.08 -7.50 -8.18
CA THR A 110 17.33 -6.10 -8.59
C THR A 110 16.46 -5.14 -7.81
N VAL A 111 15.18 -5.49 -7.60
CA VAL A 111 14.27 -4.71 -6.74
C VAL A 111 14.84 -4.59 -5.33
N ARG A 112 15.34 -5.69 -4.75
CA ARG A 112 15.97 -5.70 -3.42
C ARG A 112 17.18 -4.77 -3.37
N ARG A 113 18.12 -4.89 -4.31
CA ARG A 113 19.34 -4.04 -4.36
C ARG A 113 19.02 -2.57 -4.57
N PHE A 114 18.02 -2.27 -5.40
CA PHE A 114 17.54 -0.90 -5.58
C PHE A 114 17.04 -0.33 -4.24
N GLN A 115 16.24 -1.10 -3.51
CA GLN A 115 15.71 -0.68 -2.21
C GLN A 115 16.79 -0.53 -1.13
N ASP A 116 17.80 -1.41 -1.13
CA ASP A 116 18.93 -1.36 -0.19
C ASP A 116 19.71 -0.04 -0.29
N TRP A 117 19.78 0.55 -1.48
CA TRP A 117 20.41 1.87 -1.70
C TRP A 117 19.42 3.04 -1.55
N ALA A 118 18.20 2.90 -2.11
CA ALA A 118 17.21 3.97 -2.09
C ALA A 118 16.77 4.32 -0.67
N GLY A 119 16.59 3.33 0.21
CA GLY A 119 16.17 3.57 1.60
C GLY A 119 17.08 4.53 2.38
N PRO A 120 18.39 4.24 2.49
CA PRO A 120 19.36 5.15 3.10
C PRO A 120 19.45 6.51 2.42
N ALA A 121 19.39 6.56 1.08
CA ALA A 121 19.46 7.81 0.33
C ALA A 121 18.30 8.76 0.69
N VAL A 122 17.08 8.23 0.79
CA VAL A 122 15.90 9.01 1.23
C VAL A 122 16.08 9.55 2.64
N TRP A 123 16.60 8.72 3.55
CA TRP A 123 16.86 9.14 4.93
C TRP A 123 17.87 10.28 5.03
N VAL A 124 19.01 10.15 4.35
CA VAL A 124 20.04 11.20 4.32
C VAL A 124 19.43 12.51 3.83
N MET A 125 18.63 12.45 2.78
CA MET A 125 18.05 13.63 2.17
C MET A 125 16.96 14.28 3.02
N MET A 126 16.12 13.50 3.69
CA MET A 126 15.16 14.03 4.65
C MET A 126 15.83 14.68 5.86
N LEU A 127 16.94 14.11 6.34
CA LEU A 127 17.72 14.72 7.42
C LEU A 127 18.38 16.02 6.97
N ILE A 128 18.96 16.06 5.76
CA ILE A 128 19.50 17.30 5.18
C ILE A 128 18.42 18.37 5.10
N LEU A 129 17.23 18.02 4.59
CA LEU A 129 16.08 18.92 4.50
C LEU A 129 15.66 19.44 5.89
N ALA A 130 15.48 18.53 6.85
CA ALA A 130 15.08 18.88 8.21
C ALA A 130 16.11 19.81 8.88
N ILE A 131 17.40 19.48 8.79
CA ILE A 131 18.49 20.29 9.35
C ILE A 131 18.53 21.66 8.69
N TYR A 132 18.45 21.73 7.35
CA TYR A 132 18.43 22.98 6.62
C TYR A 132 17.31 23.91 7.11
N LEU A 133 16.08 23.39 7.24
CA LEU A 133 14.95 24.19 7.70
C LEU A 133 15.09 24.60 9.17
N CYS A 134 15.59 23.72 10.05
CA CYS A 134 15.82 24.06 11.46
C CYS A 134 16.90 25.15 11.61
N VAL A 135 17.93 25.14 10.77
CA VAL A 135 18.95 26.20 10.75
C VAL A 135 18.35 27.49 10.21
N LYS A 136 17.55 27.42 9.15
CA LYS A 136 16.90 28.59 8.54
C LYS A 136 15.83 29.23 9.43
N SER A 137 15.07 28.43 10.19
CA SER A 137 14.10 28.91 11.17
C SER A 137 14.78 29.49 12.42
N GLY A 138 16.06 29.21 12.63
CA GLY A 138 16.81 29.59 13.83
C GLY A 138 16.41 28.81 15.09
N ARG A 139 15.58 27.76 14.97
CA ARG A 139 15.15 26.94 16.12
C ARG A 139 14.91 25.49 15.75
N PHE A 140 15.18 24.61 16.72
CA PHE A 140 14.78 23.21 16.70
C PHE A 140 13.69 23.00 17.75
N ALA A 141 12.48 22.63 17.32
CA ALA A 141 11.32 22.53 18.19
C ALA A 141 10.56 21.22 17.96
N PHE A 142 10.12 20.62 19.07
CA PHE A 142 9.20 19.48 19.07
C PHE A 142 7.73 19.89 19.26
N THR A 143 7.51 21.12 19.70
CA THR A 143 6.20 21.73 19.88
C THR A 143 6.02 22.80 18.80
N SER A 144 4.84 22.82 18.19
CA SER A 144 4.52 23.82 17.17
C SER A 144 3.79 25.01 17.78
N ASP A 145 4.04 26.19 17.23
CA ASP A 145 3.21 27.38 17.45
C ASP A 145 2.18 27.55 16.31
N ILE A 146 1.94 26.47 15.56
CA ILE A 146 0.97 26.48 14.46
C ILE A 146 -0.42 26.69 15.06
N PRO A 147 -1.16 27.73 14.65
CA PRO A 147 -2.50 27.98 15.15
C PRO A 147 -3.44 26.79 14.91
N MET A 148 -4.31 26.51 15.87
CA MET A 148 -5.19 25.33 15.83
C MET A 148 -6.19 25.38 14.66
N ASP A 149 -6.64 26.58 14.27
CA ASP A 149 -7.48 26.81 13.09
C ASP A 149 -6.78 26.42 11.79
N VAL A 150 -5.48 26.71 11.67
CA VAL A 150 -4.65 26.28 10.52
C VAL A 150 -4.52 24.75 10.49
N LEU A 151 -4.29 24.12 11.64
CA LEU A 151 -4.23 22.65 11.73
C LEU A 151 -5.58 22.01 11.38
N LEU A 152 -6.68 22.56 11.87
CA LEU A 152 -8.03 22.08 11.57
C LEU A 152 -8.33 22.20 10.07
N ASP A 153 -8.01 23.34 9.46
CA ASP A 153 -8.19 23.51 8.01
C ASP A 153 -7.36 22.50 7.20
N LYS A 154 -6.08 22.31 7.56
CA LYS A 154 -5.21 21.36 6.86
C LYS A 154 -5.58 19.89 7.06
N THR A 155 -6.30 19.56 8.13
CA THR A 155 -6.73 18.18 8.44
C THR A 155 -8.18 17.89 8.06
N LYS A 156 -8.95 18.88 7.59
CA LYS A 156 -10.39 18.71 7.27
C LYS A 156 -10.64 17.61 6.24
N ASP A 157 -9.78 17.52 5.23
CA ASP A 157 -9.90 16.57 4.12
C ASP A 157 -9.31 15.19 4.48
N ALA A 158 -8.61 15.08 5.61
CA ALA A 158 -8.03 13.82 6.07
C ALA A 158 -9.08 12.86 6.68
N GLY A 159 -10.30 13.34 6.94
CA GLY A 159 -11.39 12.52 7.49
C GLY A 159 -11.12 12.02 8.92
N VAL A 160 -10.24 12.70 9.66
CA VAL A 160 -9.86 12.34 11.03
C VAL A 160 -10.84 12.98 12.02
N PRO A 161 -11.60 12.21 12.81
CA PRO A 161 -12.46 12.76 13.85
C PRO A 161 -11.66 13.32 15.02
N GLY A 162 -12.21 14.38 15.64
CA GLY A 162 -11.64 15.03 16.82
C GLY A 162 -10.65 16.15 16.48
N THR A 163 -10.22 16.89 17.50
CA THR A 163 -9.24 17.97 17.34
C THR A 163 -7.83 17.39 17.16
N PRO A 164 -6.97 17.99 16.31
CA PRO A 164 -5.57 17.60 16.19
C PRO A 164 -4.88 17.51 17.56
N GLY A 165 -4.25 16.37 17.85
CA GLY A 165 -3.57 16.10 19.13
C GLY A 165 -4.46 15.48 20.21
N SER A 166 -5.79 15.40 20.01
CA SER A 166 -6.67 14.65 20.92
C SER A 166 -6.47 13.14 20.79
N TRP A 167 -6.78 12.39 21.85
CA TRP A 167 -6.78 10.92 21.81
C TRP A 167 -7.64 10.35 20.68
N THR A 168 -8.81 10.95 20.41
CA THR A 168 -9.69 10.55 19.30
C THR A 168 -8.98 10.65 17.96
N SER A 169 -8.32 11.79 17.68
CA SER A 169 -7.57 11.99 16.43
C SER A 169 -6.38 11.02 16.33
N LEU A 170 -5.67 10.75 17.43
CA LEU A 170 -4.52 9.85 17.45
C LEU A 170 -4.92 8.39 17.16
N PHE A 171 -6.03 7.92 17.73
CA PHE A 171 -6.55 6.58 17.44
C PHE A 171 -7.11 6.45 16.03
N ALA A 172 -7.76 7.50 15.51
CA ALA A 172 -8.23 7.54 14.13
C ALA A 172 -7.06 7.51 13.13
N VAL A 173 -6.02 8.32 13.33
CA VAL A 173 -4.81 8.29 12.51
C VAL A 173 -4.15 6.90 12.56
N ALA A 174 -4.06 6.30 13.76
CA ALA A 174 -3.54 4.93 13.89
C ALA A 174 -4.36 3.91 13.08
N ALA A 175 -5.70 4.03 13.08
CA ALA A 175 -6.59 3.16 12.32
C ALA A 175 -6.45 3.37 10.79
N ILE A 176 -6.36 4.62 10.34
CA ILE A 176 -6.13 4.98 8.93
C ILE A 176 -4.81 4.39 8.45
N TRP A 177 -3.73 4.51 9.23
CA TRP A 177 -2.42 3.93 8.88
C TRP A 177 -2.46 2.41 8.78
N VAL A 178 -3.20 1.73 9.67
CA VAL A 178 -3.38 0.26 9.56
C VAL A 178 -4.13 -0.10 8.28
N THR A 179 -5.20 0.64 7.95
CA THR A 179 -5.98 0.44 6.73
C THR A 179 -5.14 0.73 5.47
N TYR A 180 -4.28 1.75 5.49
CA TYR A 180 -3.40 2.09 4.38
C TYR A 180 -2.45 0.94 4.02
N PHE A 181 -1.96 0.20 5.03
CA PHE A 181 -1.13 -0.99 4.82
C PHE A 181 -1.93 -2.25 4.42
N SER A 182 -3.25 -2.16 4.27
CA SER A 182 -4.12 -3.31 3.98
C SER A 182 -3.67 -4.11 2.76
N ALA A 183 -3.36 -3.40 1.68
CA ALA A 183 -2.92 -4.02 0.44
C ALA A 183 -1.62 -4.80 0.62
N LEU A 184 -0.72 -4.28 1.45
CA LEU A 184 0.57 -4.90 1.75
C LEU A 184 0.42 -6.15 2.61
N TYR A 185 -0.57 -6.23 3.51
CA TYR A 185 -0.72 -7.41 4.36
C TYR A 185 -0.97 -8.65 3.53
N LEU A 186 -1.86 -8.56 2.54
CA LEU A 186 -2.18 -9.69 1.68
C LEU A 186 -0.93 -10.22 0.98
N ASN A 187 -0.15 -9.33 0.38
CA ASN A 187 0.95 -9.71 -0.50
C ASN A 187 2.33 -9.75 0.20
N PHE A 188 2.37 -9.61 1.53
CA PHE A 188 3.64 -9.64 2.27
C PHE A 188 4.37 -10.98 2.11
N CYS A 189 3.64 -12.08 1.88
CA CYS A 189 4.22 -13.39 1.55
C CYS A 189 5.13 -13.37 0.32
N ASP A 190 4.86 -12.51 -0.67
CA ASP A 190 5.64 -12.42 -1.91
C ASP A 190 7.10 -12.06 -1.63
N PHE A 191 7.32 -11.28 -0.56
CA PHE A 191 8.63 -10.88 -0.07
C PHE A 191 9.13 -11.82 1.02
N ALA A 192 8.29 -12.13 2.00
CA ALA A 192 8.69 -12.88 3.19
C ALA A 192 9.17 -14.31 2.86
N ARG A 193 8.69 -14.93 1.77
CA ARG A 193 9.17 -16.24 1.31
C ARG A 193 10.66 -16.28 0.96
N TYR A 194 11.29 -15.12 0.72
CA TYR A 194 12.72 -15.01 0.46
C TYR A 194 13.54 -14.78 1.72
N ALA A 195 12.90 -14.58 2.88
CA ALA A 195 13.62 -14.45 4.14
C ALA A 195 14.15 -15.83 4.58
N PRO A 196 15.39 -15.88 5.11
CA PRO A 196 16.02 -17.15 5.48
C PRO A 196 15.31 -17.84 6.65
N ASP A 197 14.78 -17.06 7.59
CA ASP A 197 14.12 -17.56 8.78
C ASP A 197 13.20 -16.51 9.42
N LYS A 198 12.36 -16.95 10.37
CA LYS A 198 11.37 -16.11 11.06
C LYS A 198 12.01 -15.03 11.94
N ALA A 199 13.19 -15.28 12.53
CA ALA A 199 13.87 -14.29 13.36
C ALA A 199 14.46 -13.17 12.51
N SER A 200 15.04 -13.50 11.35
CA SER A 200 15.48 -12.53 10.35
C SER A 200 14.33 -11.65 9.86
N LEU A 201 13.18 -12.26 9.53
CA LEU A 201 11.97 -11.51 9.18
C LEU A 201 11.51 -10.59 10.32
N ARG A 202 11.45 -11.10 11.56
CA ARG A 202 11.03 -10.33 12.73
C ARG A 202 11.94 -9.13 12.99
N LYS A 203 13.25 -9.32 12.82
CA LYS A 203 14.26 -8.26 12.92
C LYS A 203 14.12 -7.25 11.78
N GLY A 204 13.92 -7.69 10.54
CA GLY A 204 13.63 -6.77 9.43
C GLY A 204 12.39 -5.92 9.72
N ASN A 205 11.30 -6.55 10.17
CA ASN A 205 10.05 -5.86 10.48
C ASN A 205 10.18 -4.90 11.66
N ILE A 206 10.97 -5.19 12.71
CA ILE A 206 11.07 -4.26 13.85
C ILE A 206 11.82 -2.98 13.46
N TRP A 207 12.87 -3.10 12.65
CA TRP A 207 13.60 -1.94 12.15
C TRP A 207 12.80 -1.18 11.10
N GLY A 208 12.17 -1.88 10.15
CA GLY A 208 11.46 -1.28 9.03
C GLY A 208 10.07 -0.72 9.35
N LEU A 209 9.38 -1.24 10.38
CA LEU A 209 8.01 -0.82 10.72
C LEU A 209 7.99 0.12 11.95
N PRO A 210 8.07 -0.35 13.22
CA PRO A 210 7.94 0.54 14.36
C PRO A 210 9.07 1.55 14.47
N ILE A 211 10.33 1.14 14.35
CA ILE A 211 11.45 2.05 14.52
C ILE A 211 11.47 3.10 13.39
N ASN A 212 11.46 2.64 12.14
CA ASN A 212 11.48 3.53 10.98
C ASN A 212 10.27 4.48 10.94
N LEU A 213 9.04 4.00 11.15
CA LEU A 213 7.86 4.88 11.12
C LEU A 213 7.86 5.92 12.25
N ILE A 214 8.36 5.58 13.44
CA ILE A 214 8.46 6.54 14.55
C ILE A 214 9.48 7.62 14.22
N LEU A 215 10.68 7.23 13.78
CA LEU A 215 11.73 8.18 13.40
C LEU A 215 11.28 9.07 12.24
N PHE A 216 10.61 8.48 11.24
CA PHE A 216 10.17 9.22 10.06
C PHE A 216 9.06 10.21 10.43
N SER A 217 8.12 9.81 11.30
CA SER A 217 7.08 10.72 11.82
C SER A 217 7.68 11.86 12.62
N LEU A 218 8.74 11.60 13.40
CA LEU A 218 9.47 12.63 14.14
C LEU A 218 10.13 13.63 13.20
N VAL A 219 10.90 13.14 12.22
CA VAL A 219 11.59 14.01 11.25
C VAL A 219 10.58 14.79 10.41
N ALA A 220 9.50 14.16 9.95
CA ALA A 220 8.43 14.83 9.22
C ALA A 220 7.79 15.94 10.07
N GLY A 221 7.44 15.66 11.32
CA GLY A 221 6.87 16.65 12.25
C GLY A 221 7.80 17.85 12.48
N VAL A 222 9.08 17.60 12.80
CA VAL A 222 10.09 18.65 12.96
C VAL A 222 10.26 19.47 11.67
N THR A 223 10.29 18.80 10.52
CA THR A 223 10.42 19.45 9.20
C THR A 223 9.22 20.35 8.92
N THR A 224 7.99 19.90 9.20
CA THR A 224 6.78 20.70 9.02
C THR A 224 6.75 21.92 9.95
N ILE A 225 7.16 21.77 11.21
CA ILE A 225 7.27 22.89 12.16
C ILE A 225 8.28 23.92 11.64
N ALA A 226 9.48 23.48 11.30
CA ALA A 226 10.53 24.37 10.81
C ALA A 226 10.15 25.03 9.47
N ALA A 227 9.47 24.31 8.57
CA ALA A 227 8.95 24.87 7.33
C ALA A 227 7.92 25.98 7.61
N PHE A 228 7.01 25.76 8.56
CA PHE A 228 6.02 26.77 8.94
C PHE A 228 6.68 28.03 9.51
N ASP A 229 7.70 27.89 10.35
CA ASP A 229 8.43 29.05 10.90
C ASP A 229 9.15 29.88 9.84
N VAL A 230 9.64 29.22 8.78
CA VAL A 230 10.36 29.87 7.68
C VAL A 230 9.40 30.52 6.68
N TYR A 231 8.30 29.84 6.35
CA TYR A 231 7.45 30.19 5.21
C TYR A 231 6.06 30.72 5.60
N GLY A 232 5.65 30.61 6.86
CA GLY A 232 4.35 31.04 7.37
C GLY A 232 3.17 30.17 6.93
N GLU A 233 3.41 29.05 6.27
CA GLU A 233 2.37 28.14 5.77
C GLU A 233 2.71 26.67 6.06
N VAL A 234 1.68 25.86 6.27
CA VAL A 234 1.84 24.42 6.52
C VAL A 234 2.03 23.70 5.18
N LEU A 235 3.29 23.32 4.93
CA LEU A 235 3.70 22.50 3.80
C LEU A 235 3.77 21.03 4.23
N LEU A 236 2.92 20.20 3.63
CA LEU A 236 2.81 18.77 3.98
C LEU A 236 3.62 17.88 3.05
N HIS A 237 3.94 18.35 1.85
CA HIS A 237 4.62 17.56 0.84
C HIS A 237 6.04 18.08 0.54
N PRO A 238 7.05 17.20 0.39
CA PRO A 238 8.44 17.62 0.14
C PRO A 238 8.65 18.44 -1.14
N ASP A 239 7.86 18.20 -2.19
CA ASP A 239 7.86 18.96 -3.44
C ASP A 239 7.44 20.42 -3.23
N GLN A 240 6.47 20.67 -2.35
CA GLN A 240 6.05 22.03 -1.99
C GLN A 240 7.18 22.78 -1.28
N ILE A 241 7.93 22.08 -0.42
CA ILE A 241 9.08 22.65 0.28
C ILE A 241 10.24 22.92 -0.70
N SER A 242 10.52 21.98 -1.61
CA SER A 242 11.60 22.14 -2.59
C SER A 242 11.34 23.26 -3.60
N ALA A 243 10.07 23.51 -3.95
CA ALA A 243 9.66 24.65 -4.78
C ALA A 243 10.02 26.01 -4.14
N LYS A 244 10.09 26.07 -2.80
CA LYS A 244 10.43 27.27 -2.02
C LYS A 244 11.94 27.46 -1.80
N PHE A 245 12.78 26.59 -2.33
CA PHE A 245 14.24 26.76 -2.27
C PHE A 245 14.70 27.75 -3.33
N ASP A 246 15.54 28.71 -2.95
CA ASP A 246 16.14 29.65 -3.92
C ASP A 246 17.23 28.98 -4.76
N SER A 247 17.93 28.01 -4.19
CA SER A 247 19.00 27.27 -4.87
C SER A 247 18.44 26.19 -5.80
N TRP A 248 18.74 26.32 -7.09
CA TRP A 248 18.41 25.30 -8.09
C TRP A 248 19.01 23.92 -7.72
N PHE A 249 20.22 23.89 -7.16
CA PHE A 249 20.86 22.65 -6.75
C PHE A 249 20.09 21.93 -5.63
N LEU A 250 19.66 22.67 -4.60
CA LEU A 250 18.89 22.09 -3.49
C LEU A 250 17.52 21.60 -3.98
N ALA A 251 16.90 22.33 -4.90
CA ALA A 251 15.65 21.92 -5.52
C ALA A 251 15.82 20.65 -6.36
N ALA A 252 16.89 20.58 -7.16
CA ALA A 252 17.20 19.41 -7.98
C ALA A 252 17.44 18.17 -7.13
N LEU A 253 18.23 18.33 -6.08
CA LEU A 253 18.55 17.27 -5.14
C LEU A 253 17.29 16.75 -4.43
N ALA A 254 16.41 17.65 -3.97
CA ALA A 254 15.15 17.28 -3.32
C ALA A 254 14.17 16.58 -4.27
N ALA A 255 13.96 17.12 -5.48
CA ALA A 255 13.07 16.54 -6.48
C ALA A 255 13.55 15.15 -6.95
N LEU A 256 14.85 15.00 -7.22
CA LEU A 256 15.43 13.71 -7.62
C LEU A 256 15.29 12.68 -6.50
N THR A 257 15.55 13.08 -5.26
CA THR A 257 15.36 12.20 -4.10
C THR A 257 13.92 11.74 -3.99
N PHE A 258 12.96 12.66 -4.09
CA PHE A 258 11.54 12.33 -3.99
C PHE A 258 11.09 11.39 -5.11
N ALA A 259 11.56 11.63 -6.34
CA ALA A 259 11.29 10.75 -7.47
C ALA A 259 11.88 9.35 -7.22
N VAL A 260 13.13 9.24 -6.76
CA VAL A 260 13.78 7.95 -6.43
C VAL A 260 13.07 7.24 -5.27
N ALA A 261 12.66 7.98 -4.24
CA ALA A 261 11.92 7.45 -3.10
C ALA A 261 10.58 6.84 -3.53
N THR A 262 9.82 7.61 -4.30
CA THR A 262 8.50 7.24 -4.78
C THR A 262 8.62 6.06 -5.74
N LEU A 263 9.63 6.07 -6.61
CA LEU A 263 9.94 4.95 -7.50
C LEU A 263 10.15 3.65 -6.72
N GLY A 264 11.01 3.67 -5.69
CA GLY A 264 11.32 2.47 -4.90
C GLY A 264 10.11 1.90 -4.18
N ILE A 265 9.35 2.77 -3.52
CA ILE A 265 8.12 2.37 -2.83
C ILE A 265 7.11 1.80 -3.84
N ASN A 266 6.96 2.42 -4.99
CA ASN A 266 5.96 2.05 -5.98
C ASN A 266 6.25 0.68 -6.62
N VAL A 267 7.53 0.40 -6.92
CA VAL A 267 7.97 -0.91 -7.43
C VAL A 267 7.59 -2.02 -6.43
N VAL A 268 7.87 -1.83 -5.15
CA VAL A 268 7.60 -2.84 -4.11
C VAL A 268 6.09 -2.96 -3.83
N ALA A 269 5.39 -1.85 -3.64
CA ALA A 269 4.02 -1.86 -3.14
C ALA A 269 2.97 -2.18 -4.22
N ASN A 270 3.18 -1.67 -5.44
CA ASN A 270 2.14 -1.59 -6.46
C ASN A 270 2.50 -2.32 -7.75
N PHE A 271 3.77 -2.70 -7.96
CA PHE A 271 4.17 -3.42 -9.17
C PHE A 271 4.39 -4.92 -8.94
N VAL A 272 5.08 -5.30 -7.87
CA VAL A 272 5.41 -6.71 -7.60
C VAL A 272 4.17 -7.56 -7.38
N SER A 273 3.18 -7.05 -6.64
CA SER A 273 1.93 -7.78 -6.35
C SER A 273 1.14 -8.14 -7.61
N PRO A 274 0.77 -7.19 -8.50
CA PRO A 274 0.00 -7.53 -9.69
C PRO A 274 0.78 -8.47 -10.63
N ALA A 275 2.11 -8.40 -10.65
CA ALA A 275 2.92 -9.34 -11.41
C ALA A 275 2.72 -10.80 -10.93
N PHE A 276 2.67 -11.04 -9.61
CA PHE A 276 2.32 -12.35 -9.06
C PHE A 276 0.83 -12.68 -9.23
N ASP A 277 -0.06 -11.72 -9.02
CA ASP A 277 -1.51 -11.90 -9.15
C ASP A 277 -1.89 -12.34 -10.58
N PHE A 278 -1.42 -11.64 -11.62
CA PHE A 278 -1.69 -12.00 -13.01
C PHE A 278 -1.11 -13.37 -13.40
N SER A 279 0.10 -13.68 -12.90
CA SER A 279 0.71 -15.00 -13.11
C SER A 279 -0.11 -16.12 -12.44
N ASN A 280 -0.81 -15.84 -11.34
CA ASN A 280 -1.68 -16.82 -10.69
C ASN A 280 -2.97 -17.08 -11.47
N VAL A 281 -3.53 -16.06 -12.14
CA VAL A 281 -4.76 -16.20 -12.91
C VAL A 281 -4.54 -17.03 -14.18
N PHE A 282 -3.44 -16.79 -14.90
CA PHE A 282 -3.12 -17.48 -16.15
C PHE A 282 -1.69 -18.06 -16.14
N PRO A 283 -1.41 -19.07 -15.29
CA PRO A 283 -0.04 -19.53 -15.02
C PRO A 283 0.66 -20.19 -16.21
N ARG A 284 -0.10 -20.67 -17.21
CA ARG A 284 0.48 -21.25 -18.44
C ARG A 284 0.97 -20.17 -19.42
N GLN A 285 0.39 -18.97 -19.37
CA GLN A 285 0.62 -17.91 -20.36
C GLN A 285 1.44 -16.75 -19.79
N ILE A 286 1.26 -16.46 -18.49
CA ILE A 286 1.79 -15.28 -17.80
C ILE A 286 2.80 -15.73 -16.75
N ASP A 287 4.07 -15.46 -17.00
CA ASP A 287 5.11 -15.50 -15.98
C ASP A 287 5.19 -14.15 -15.23
N PHE A 288 6.05 -14.06 -14.22
CA PHE A 288 6.25 -12.84 -13.44
C PHE A 288 6.60 -11.62 -14.31
N LYS A 289 7.44 -11.78 -15.34
CA LYS A 289 7.86 -10.66 -16.19
C LYS A 289 6.70 -10.18 -17.05
N LYS A 290 5.97 -11.09 -17.69
CA LYS A 290 4.75 -10.81 -18.45
C LYS A 290 3.68 -10.16 -17.58
N GLY A 291 3.49 -10.64 -16.35
CA GLY A 291 2.58 -10.03 -15.38
C GLY A 291 2.98 -8.57 -15.08
N GLY A 292 4.27 -8.32 -14.89
CA GLY A 292 4.82 -6.97 -14.76
C GLY A 292 4.56 -6.08 -15.99
N HIS A 293 4.74 -6.60 -17.19
CA HIS A 293 4.41 -5.86 -18.42
C HIS A 293 2.93 -5.50 -18.50
N ILE A 294 2.03 -6.41 -18.10
CA ILE A 294 0.59 -6.14 -18.07
C ILE A 294 0.28 -5.01 -17.08
N ALA A 295 0.81 -5.08 -15.85
CA ALA A 295 0.64 -4.02 -14.85
C ALA A 295 1.15 -2.67 -15.35
N ALA A 296 2.32 -2.67 -16.02
CA ALA A 296 2.92 -1.48 -16.59
C ALA A 296 2.04 -0.87 -17.70
N VAL A 297 1.57 -1.69 -18.64
CA VAL A 297 0.68 -1.24 -19.72
C VAL A 297 -0.62 -0.69 -19.17
N ILE A 298 -1.22 -1.33 -18.16
CA ILE A 298 -2.45 -0.82 -17.52
C ILE A 298 -2.21 0.59 -16.96
N ALA A 299 -1.14 0.81 -16.19
CA ALA A 299 -0.85 2.14 -15.66
C ALA A 299 -0.59 3.19 -16.75
N LEU A 300 0.07 2.80 -17.85
CA LEU A 300 0.27 3.69 -18.99
C LEU A 300 -1.06 4.06 -19.67
N LEU A 301 -1.99 3.10 -19.77
CA LEU A 301 -3.34 3.33 -20.33
C LEU A 301 -4.23 4.16 -19.40
N LEU A 302 -4.00 4.13 -18.08
CA LEU A 302 -4.74 4.94 -17.12
C LEU A 302 -4.28 6.40 -17.11
N TYR A 303 -3.01 6.67 -17.43
CA TYR A 303 -2.41 8.01 -17.37
C TYR A 303 -3.17 9.11 -18.13
N PRO A 304 -3.60 8.91 -19.40
CA PRO A 304 -4.36 9.93 -20.14
C PRO A 304 -5.63 10.39 -19.42
N PHE A 305 -6.23 9.52 -18.60
CA PHE A 305 -7.46 9.80 -17.88
C PHE A 305 -7.23 10.33 -16.47
N ALA A 306 -5.99 10.23 -15.95
CA ALA A 306 -5.59 10.58 -14.59
C ALA A 306 -6.67 10.30 -13.52
N PRO A 307 -7.19 9.06 -13.44
CA PRO A 307 -8.38 8.76 -12.63
C PRO A 307 -8.15 8.99 -11.12
N TRP A 308 -6.89 9.06 -10.69
CA TRP A 308 -6.49 9.39 -9.32
C TRP A 308 -6.70 10.84 -8.92
N GLU A 309 -6.89 11.76 -9.87
CA GLU A 309 -7.22 13.16 -9.58
C GLU A 309 -8.72 13.38 -9.36
N GLY A 310 -9.54 12.39 -9.74
CA GLY A 310 -10.99 12.45 -9.63
C GLY A 310 -11.59 11.53 -8.56
N SER A 311 -12.90 11.31 -8.67
CA SER A 311 -13.66 10.46 -7.75
C SER A 311 -13.28 8.97 -7.84
N ALA A 312 -12.59 8.54 -8.90
CA ALA A 312 -12.16 7.15 -9.05
C ALA A 312 -11.15 6.73 -7.97
N ALA A 313 -10.37 7.65 -7.38
CA ALA A 313 -9.52 7.34 -6.23
C ALA A 313 -10.36 6.87 -5.02
N SER A 314 -11.49 7.53 -4.77
CA SER A 314 -12.42 7.12 -3.71
C SER A 314 -13.02 5.75 -4.01
N PHE A 315 -13.40 5.49 -5.27
CA PHE A 315 -13.91 4.18 -5.69
C PHE A 315 -12.86 3.06 -5.52
N VAL A 316 -11.61 3.31 -5.88
CA VAL A 316 -10.52 2.33 -5.71
C VAL A 316 -10.24 2.10 -4.22
N ASN A 317 -10.35 3.13 -3.37
CA ASN A 317 -10.25 2.96 -1.92
C ASN A 317 -11.40 2.12 -1.34
N ILE A 318 -12.63 2.27 -1.85
CA ILE A 318 -13.78 1.42 -1.50
C ILE A 318 -13.48 -0.05 -1.86
N ILE A 319 -12.89 -0.31 -3.03
CA ILE A 319 -12.43 -1.66 -3.40
C ILE A 319 -11.29 -2.11 -2.48
N GLY A 320 -10.32 -1.25 -2.19
CA GLY A 320 -9.23 -1.53 -1.25
C GLY A 320 -9.72 -1.93 0.14
N ALA A 321 -10.83 -1.35 0.61
CA ALA A 321 -11.44 -1.69 1.89
C ALA A 321 -11.99 -3.14 1.95
N THR A 322 -12.20 -3.81 0.81
CA THR A 322 -12.59 -5.23 0.77
C THR A 322 -11.40 -6.17 1.01
N MET A 323 -10.17 -5.66 1.03
CA MET A 323 -8.96 -6.44 1.35
C MET A 323 -8.90 -6.84 2.82
N GLY A 324 -9.48 -6.04 3.73
CA GLY A 324 -9.59 -6.39 5.16
C GLY A 324 -10.36 -7.69 5.38
N PRO A 325 -11.60 -7.81 4.88
CA PRO A 325 -12.36 -9.07 4.92
C PRO A 325 -11.61 -10.28 4.36
N ILE A 326 -10.94 -10.13 3.21
CA ILE A 326 -10.11 -11.19 2.62
C ILE A 326 -8.99 -11.60 3.57
N PHE A 327 -8.28 -10.61 4.13
CA PHE A 327 -7.23 -10.84 5.11
C PHE A 327 -7.76 -11.58 6.35
N GLY A 328 -8.92 -11.19 6.88
CA GLY A 328 -9.57 -11.84 8.02
C GLY A 328 -9.84 -13.33 7.76
N VAL A 329 -10.40 -13.66 6.60
CA VAL A 329 -10.63 -15.06 6.19
C VAL A 329 -9.32 -15.85 6.14
N MET A 330 -8.29 -15.31 5.49
CA MET A 330 -6.99 -15.99 5.36
C MET A 330 -6.29 -16.21 6.69
N MET A 331 -6.31 -15.22 7.58
CA MET A 331 -5.65 -15.33 8.88
C MET A 331 -6.36 -16.34 9.77
N VAL A 332 -7.69 -16.38 9.76
CA VAL A 332 -8.47 -17.37 10.52
C VAL A 332 -8.24 -18.78 9.97
N ASP A 333 -8.29 -18.95 8.64
CA ASP A 333 -8.03 -20.24 8.02
C ASP A 333 -6.64 -20.77 8.38
N TYR A 334 -5.61 -19.96 8.18
CA TYR A 334 -4.23 -20.35 8.42
C TYR A 334 -3.94 -20.60 9.92
N TYR A 335 -4.25 -19.64 10.79
CA TYR A 335 -3.83 -19.70 12.20
C TYR A 335 -4.80 -20.44 13.12
N LEU A 336 -6.12 -20.34 12.90
CA LEU A 336 -7.11 -20.91 13.83
C LEU A 336 -7.62 -22.28 13.37
N ILE A 337 -7.93 -22.43 12.08
CA ILE A 337 -8.44 -23.70 11.54
C ILE A 337 -7.30 -24.68 11.30
N ARG A 338 -6.28 -24.24 10.56
CA ARG A 338 -5.15 -25.06 10.11
C ARG A 338 -3.96 -25.06 11.07
N LYS A 339 -3.98 -24.20 12.09
CA LYS A 339 -2.95 -24.09 13.14
C LYS A 339 -1.53 -23.87 12.58
N GLY A 340 -1.42 -23.18 11.45
CA GLY A 340 -0.18 -22.88 10.76
C GLY A 340 0.39 -24.05 9.93
N GLU A 341 -0.34 -25.15 9.77
CA GLU A 341 0.05 -26.28 8.93
C GLU A 341 -0.72 -26.27 7.60
N VAL A 342 -0.01 -26.17 6.49
CA VAL A 342 -0.58 -26.16 5.14
C VAL A 342 0.24 -27.10 4.27
N ASP A 343 -0.43 -28.03 3.60
CA ASP A 343 0.20 -28.87 2.57
C ASP A 343 0.47 -28.02 1.33
N VAL A 344 1.75 -27.72 1.10
CA VAL A 344 2.19 -26.90 -0.03
C VAL A 344 1.97 -27.62 -1.35
N GLU A 345 2.15 -28.94 -1.41
CA GLU A 345 1.97 -29.71 -2.65
C GLU A 345 0.51 -29.68 -3.08
N ALA A 346 -0.41 -29.85 -2.13
CA ALA A 346 -1.84 -29.80 -2.41
C ALA A 346 -2.29 -28.44 -2.97
N LEU A 347 -1.59 -27.32 -2.69
CA LEU A 347 -1.90 -25.99 -3.27
C LEU A 347 -1.71 -25.93 -4.79
N TYR A 348 -0.97 -26.89 -5.37
CA TYR A 348 -0.69 -26.99 -6.80
C TYR A 348 -1.47 -28.11 -7.49
N ARG A 349 -2.33 -28.85 -6.78
CA ARG A 349 -3.11 -29.99 -7.31
C ARG A 349 -4.60 -29.68 -7.40
N GLU A 350 -5.15 -29.72 -8.61
CA GLU A 350 -6.59 -29.45 -8.87
C GLU A 350 -7.55 -30.46 -8.21
N ASP A 351 -7.07 -31.66 -7.93
CA ASP A 351 -7.78 -32.78 -7.30
C ASP A 351 -7.48 -32.90 -5.79
N GLY A 352 -6.74 -31.95 -5.21
CA GLY A 352 -6.30 -31.98 -3.82
C GLY A 352 -7.30 -31.39 -2.80
N GLU A 353 -6.81 -31.23 -1.57
CA GLU A 353 -7.57 -30.73 -0.41
C GLU A 353 -8.29 -29.39 -0.68
N PHE A 354 -7.65 -28.51 -1.46
CA PHE A 354 -8.14 -27.16 -1.74
C PHE A 354 -9.11 -27.07 -2.93
N ARG A 355 -9.59 -28.22 -3.43
CA ARG A 355 -10.63 -28.24 -4.46
C ARG A 355 -11.97 -27.74 -3.93
N PHE A 356 -12.35 -28.00 -2.68
CA PHE A 356 -13.67 -27.58 -2.14
C PHE A 356 -14.84 -27.86 -3.12
N GLN A 357 -15.71 -26.89 -3.38
CA GLN A 357 -16.83 -26.99 -4.33
C GLN A 357 -16.36 -26.67 -5.76
N GLY A 358 -15.63 -27.60 -6.40
CA GLY A 358 -15.22 -27.45 -7.81
C GLY A 358 -14.14 -26.38 -8.05
N GLY A 359 -13.29 -26.16 -7.06
CA GLY A 359 -12.20 -25.18 -6.98
C GLY A 359 -12.56 -23.88 -6.25
N TRP A 360 -13.77 -23.81 -5.68
CA TRP A 360 -14.31 -22.63 -4.99
C TRP A 360 -14.68 -22.97 -3.55
N HIS A 361 -14.29 -22.12 -2.60
CA HIS A 361 -14.71 -22.25 -1.20
C HIS A 361 -15.86 -21.29 -0.91
N VAL A 362 -17.12 -21.75 -1.02
CA VAL A 362 -18.31 -20.89 -0.89
C VAL A 362 -18.36 -20.15 0.46
N ASN A 363 -18.06 -20.84 1.58
CA ASN A 363 -18.07 -20.19 2.90
C ASN A 363 -17.04 -19.06 3.04
N ALA A 364 -15.90 -19.14 2.35
CA ALA A 364 -14.89 -18.08 2.32
C ALA A 364 -15.44 -16.82 1.64
N PHE A 365 -16.14 -16.99 0.53
CA PHE A 365 -16.78 -15.89 -0.20
C PHE A 365 -17.96 -15.28 0.56
N ILE A 366 -18.79 -16.10 1.22
CA ILE A 366 -19.87 -15.60 2.08
C ILE A 366 -19.28 -14.74 3.20
N ALA A 367 -18.26 -15.25 3.89
CA ALA A 367 -17.61 -14.54 4.98
C ALA A 367 -16.96 -13.23 4.53
N ALA A 368 -16.18 -13.27 3.45
CA ALA A 368 -15.53 -12.09 2.88
C ALA A 368 -16.57 -11.06 2.37
N GLY A 369 -17.65 -11.53 1.74
CA GLY A 369 -18.74 -10.67 1.25
C GLY A 369 -19.47 -9.96 2.38
N ILE A 370 -19.82 -10.67 3.46
CA ILE A 370 -20.44 -10.03 4.63
C ILE A 370 -19.47 -9.05 5.28
N GLY A 371 -18.19 -9.40 5.44
CA GLY A 371 -17.19 -8.46 5.93
C GLY A 371 -17.08 -7.20 5.06
N ALA A 372 -17.12 -7.33 3.73
CA ALA A 372 -17.06 -6.22 2.79
C ALA A 372 -18.30 -5.31 2.87
N ILE A 373 -19.47 -5.86 3.21
CA ILE A 373 -20.66 -5.06 3.49
C ILE A 373 -20.39 -4.09 4.64
N PHE A 374 -19.78 -4.57 5.74
CA PHE A 374 -19.52 -3.73 6.92
C PHE A 374 -18.27 -2.85 6.83
N SER A 375 -17.27 -3.23 6.04
CA SER A 375 -16.04 -2.44 5.89
C SER A 375 -16.10 -1.41 4.77
N SER A 376 -16.88 -1.68 3.73
CA SER A 376 -16.85 -0.91 2.49
C SER A 376 -18.24 -0.42 2.09
N ILE A 377 -19.24 -1.30 1.97
CA ILE A 377 -20.53 -0.90 1.38
C ILE A 377 -21.34 0.02 2.31
N LEU A 378 -21.64 -0.44 3.53
CA LEU A 378 -22.43 0.34 4.50
C LEU A 378 -21.81 1.71 4.83
N PRO A 379 -20.51 1.83 5.16
CA PRO A 379 -19.95 3.12 5.54
C PRO A 379 -19.83 4.12 4.38
N ASN A 380 -19.76 3.66 3.12
CA ASN A 380 -19.57 4.56 1.97
C ASN A 380 -20.87 4.87 1.21
N PHE A 381 -21.86 3.98 1.24
CA PHE A 381 -23.09 4.12 0.44
C PHE A 381 -24.37 4.30 1.27
N THR A 382 -24.29 4.25 2.60
CA THR A 382 -25.45 4.40 3.47
C THR A 382 -25.15 5.31 4.67
N ASN A 383 -26.19 5.86 5.28
CA ASN A 383 -26.11 6.57 6.57
C ASN A 383 -26.54 5.68 7.75
N TRP A 384 -26.53 4.35 7.57
CA TRP A 384 -27.02 3.41 8.59
C TRP A 384 -26.01 3.22 9.73
N LEU A 385 -24.73 3.46 9.45
CA LEU A 385 -23.67 3.36 10.44
C LEU A 385 -23.26 4.76 10.92
N PRO A 386 -22.78 4.89 12.17
CA PRO A 386 -22.23 6.15 12.65
C PRO A 386 -21.08 6.64 11.76
N SER A 387 -20.92 7.96 11.64
CA SER A 387 -19.87 8.57 10.80
C SER A 387 -18.45 8.12 11.16
N TRP A 388 -18.18 7.82 12.43
CA TRP A 388 -16.89 7.31 12.88
C TRP A 388 -16.61 5.87 12.43
N TRP A 389 -17.62 5.11 11.99
CA TRP A 389 -17.45 3.71 11.59
C TRP A 389 -16.49 3.58 10.42
N GLY A 390 -16.55 4.48 9.43
CA GLY A 390 -15.70 4.43 8.24
C GLY A 390 -14.21 4.43 8.58
N VAL A 391 -13.80 5.16 9.62
CA VAL A 391 -12.42 5.24 10.10
C VAL A 391 -11.90 3.88 10.58
N TYR A 392 -12.77 3.06 11.17
CA TYR A 392 -12.44 1.75 11.73
C TYR A 392 -13.01 0.59 10.89
N GLY A 393 -13.65 0.88 9.75
CA GLY A 393 -14.40 -0.07 8.93
C GLY A 393 -13.57 -1.29 8.53
N TRP A 394 -12.28 -1.07 8.25
CA TRP A 394 -11.34 -2.15 7.96
C TRP A 394 -11.26 -3.20 9.07
N PHE A 395 -11.12 -2.78 10.33
CA PHE A 395 -11.02 -3.69 11.48
C PHE A 395 -12.31 -4.50 11.66
N PHE A 396 -13.46 -3.84 11.49
CA PHE A 396 -14.75 -4.50 11.55
C PHE A 396 -14.88 -5.52 10.41
N GLY A 397 -14.47 -5.18 9.19
CA GLY A 397 -14.45 -6.12 8.06
C GLY A 397 -13.61 -7.36 8.32
N VAL A 398 -12.39 -7.17 8.82
CA VAL A 398 -11.47 -8.26 9.20
C VAL A 398 -12.10 -9.16 10.25
N ALA A 399 -12.63 -8.57 11.34
CA ALA A 399 -13.19 -9.30 12.45
C ALA A 399 -14.47 -10.06 12.04
N ILE A 400 -15.41 -9.39 11.36
CA ILE A 400 -16.68 -9.98 10.93
C ILE A 400 -16.44 -11.11 9.94
N ALA A 401 -15.61 -10.90 8.91
CA ALA A 401 -15.28 -11.95 7.96
C ALA A 401 -14.56 -13.13 8.63
N GLY A 402 -13.59 -12.85 9.50
CA GLY A 402 -12.87 -13.89 10.24
C GLY A 402 -13.80 -14.73 11.12
N ILE A 403 -14.68 -14.10 11.90
CA ILE A 403 -15.64 -14.79 12.79
C ILE A 403 -16.60 -15.65 11.97
N ILE A 404 -17.22 -15.09 10.93
CA ILE A 404 -18.17 -15.82 10.09
C ILE A 404 -17.48 -17.01 9.43
N TYR A 405 -16.27 -16.81 8.90
CA TYR A 405 -15.51 -17.90 8.31
C TYR A 405 -15.21 -19.00 9.32
N TYR A 406 -14.75 -18.65 10.52
CA TYR A 406 -14.48 -19.60 11.59
C TYR A 406 -15.72 -20.45 11.91
N VAL A 407 -16.88 -19.82 12.09
CA VAL A 407 -18.14 -20.51 12.41
C VAL A 407 -18.58 -21.44 11.27
N LEU A 408 -18.58 -20.94 10.02
CA LEU A 408 -19.00 -21.74 8.87
C LEU A 408 -18.05 -22.91 8.60
N ARG A 409 -16.75 -22.70 8.79
CA ARG A 409 -15.73 -23.73 8.54
C ARG A 409 -15.75 -24.81 9.63
N THR A 410 -15.85 -24.42 10.90
CA THR A 410 -15.94 -25.38 12.02
C THR A 410 -17.22 -26.21 11.95
N ALA A 411 -18.35 -25.59 11.61
CA ALA A 411 -19.61 -26.30 11.40
C ALA A 411 -19.53 -27.33 10.26
N ALA A 412 -18.92 -26.97 9.12
CA ALA A 412 -18.76 -27.87 7.99
C ALA A 412 -17.86 -29.08 8.31
N LEU A 413 -16.74 -28.86 9.02
CA LEU A 413 -15.86 -29.93 9.47
C LEU A 413 -16.56 -30.86 10.48
N GLY A 414 -17.34 -30.30 11.41
CA GLY A 414 -18.14 -31.07 12.36
C GLY A 414 -19.24 -31.89 11.70
N ALA A 415 -19.89 -31.36 10.67
CA ALA A 415 -20.90 -32.08 9.89
C ALA A 415 -20.29 -33.27 9.12
N GLY A 416 -19.15 -33.05 8.44
CA GLY A 416 -18.42 -34.10 7.73
C GLY A 416 -17.93 -35.23 8.64
N ALA A 417 -17.47 -34.89 9.85
CA ALA A 417 -17.06 -35.88 10.84
C ALA A 417 -18.24 -36.71 11.39
N LYS A 418 -19.46 -36.16 11.40
CA LYS A 418 -20.67 -36.89 11.80
C LYS A 418 -21.16 -37.83 10.70
N THR A 419 -21.14 -37.41 9.43
CA THR A 419 -21.49 -38.27 8.29
C THR A 419 -20.46 -39.36 8.02
N ALA A 420 -19.19 -39.17 8.36
CA ALA A 420 -18.18 -40.23 8.26
C ALA A 420 -18.27 -41.28 9.39
N LYS A 421 -18.99 -40.98 10.48
CA LYS A 421 -19.20 -41.88 11.62
C LYS A 421 -20.55 -42.60 11.61
N ALA A 422 -21.50 -42.16 10.79
CA ALA A 422 -22.79 -42.79 10.56
C ALA A 422 -22.70 -43.67 9.31
#